data_AF-A0A1Y0VQ23-F1
#
_entry.id   AF-A0A1Y0VQ23-F1
#
_cell.length_a   1.000
_cell.length_b   1.000
_cell.length_c   1.000
_cell.angle_alpha   90.00
_cell.angle_beta   90.00
_cell.angle_gamma   90.00
#
_symmetry.space_group_name_H-M   'P 1'
#
loop_
_entity.id
_entity.type
_entity.pdbx_description
1 polymer ?
#
loop_
_entity_poly.entity_id
_entity_poly.type
_entity_poly.pdbx_seq_one_letter_code
_entity_poly.pdbx_strand_id
1 'polypeptide(L)' 'MRYQIMRLMIMFDLPVETAKQRKQYRQFRKSLINEGFLMIQYSVYVRVCVTKKSATLMENRIKTFYQKMERFKLLP' A
#
# COMPACT_ATOMS: atom_id res chain seq x y z
N MET A 1 -5.89 -24.46 14.87
CA MET A 1 -4.84 -23.57 14.33
C MET A 1 -5.40 -22.15 14.24
N ARG A 2 -4.73 -21.17 14.86
CA ARG A 2 -5.16 -19.75 14.84
C ARG A 2 -4.45 -19.07 13.67
N TYR A 3 -5.15 -18.82 12.57
CA TYR A 3 -4.60 -18.08 11.43
C TYR A 3 -4.39 -16.63 11.86
N GLN A 4 -3.14 -16.20 11.98
CA GLN A 4 -2.80 -14.80 12.17
C GLN A 4 -2.88 -14.10 10.82
N ILE A 5 -4.06 -13.57 10.51
CA ILE A 5 -4.28 -12.72 9.34
C ILE A 5 -3.69 -11.35 9.69
N MET A 6 -2.70 -10.91 8.92
CA MET A 6 -2.14 -9.57 9.05
C MET A 6 -2.66 -8.68 7.94
N ARG A 7 -2.81 -7.40 8.22
CA ARG A 7 -3.21 -6.41 7.21
C ARG A 7 -2.09 -5.38 7.06
N LEU A 8 -1.63 -5.18 5.84
CA LEU A 8 -0.69 -4.12 5.52
C LEU A 8 -1.48 -2.91 5.01
N MET A 9 -1.42 -1.82 5.75
CA MET A 9 -2.12 -0.57 5.45
C MET A 9 -1.12 0.48 4.95
N ILE A 10 -1.49 1.15 3.86
CA ILE A 10 -0.74 2.22 3.22
C ILE A 10 -1.60 3.48 3.22
N MET A 11 -1.03 4.56 3.74
CA MET A 11 -1.57 5.91 3.66
C MET A 11 -0.57 6.77 2.89
N PHE A 12 -1.06 7.62 2.00
CA PHE A 12 -0.21 8.53 1.23
C PHE A 12 -0.91 9.85 1.00
N ASP A 13 -0.14 10.92 0.87
CA ASP A 13 -0.63 12.19 0.38
C ASP A 13 0.11 12.54 -0.91
N LEU A 14 -0.62 12.56 -2.03
CA LEU A 14 -0.08 12.86 -3.35
C LEU A 14 -0.83 14.07 -3.91
N PRO A 15 -0.12 15.10 -4.39
CA PRO A 15 -0.78 16.26 -4.99
C PRO A 15 -1.49 15.87 -6.30
N VAL A 16 -2.55 16.60 -6.66
CA VAL A 16 -3.42 16.31 -7.83
C VAL A 16 -3.81 17.55 -8.66
N GLU A 17 -3.21 18.71 -8.39
CA GLU A 17 -3.55 20.00 -9.00
C GLU A 17 -3.17 20.06 -10.49
N THR A 18 -2.00 19.54 -10.85
CA THR A 18 -1.51 19.55 -12.23
C THR A 18 -1.83 18.26 -12.99
N ALA A 19 -1.86 18.32 -14.32
CA ALA A 19 -2.05 17.12 -15.16
C ALA A 19 -0.95 16.06 -14.94
N LYS A 20 0.29 16.51 -14.69
CA LYS A 20 1.43 15.63 -14.37
C LYS A 20 1.20 14.90 -13.04
N GLN A 21 0.78 15.63 -12.01
CA GLN A 21 0.45 15.08 -10.70
C GLN A 21 -0.70 14.05 -10.77
N ARG A 22 -1.78 14.34 -11.49
CA ARG A 22 -2.88 13.38 -11.73
C ARG A 22 -2.40 12.12 -12.45
N LYS A 23 -1.48 12.25 -13.42
CA LYS A 23 -0.88 11.10 -14.11
C LYS A 23 -0.07 10.24 -13.14
N GLN A 24 0.73 10.86 -12.26
CA GLN A 24 1.49 10.15 -11.23
C GLN A 24 0.57 9.44 -10.24
N TYR A 25 -0.49 10.09 -9.75
CA TYR A 25 -1.50 9.46 -8.90
C TYR A 25 -2.11 8.21 -9.57
N ARG A 26 -2.50 8.32 -10.86
CA ARG A 26 -3.07 7.17 -11.59
C ARG A 26 -2.08 6.01 -11.74
N GLN A 27 -0.82 6.31 -12.04
CA GLN A 27 0.23 5.30 -12.14
C GLN A 27 0.45 4.60 -10.80
N PHE A 28 0.51 5.38 -9.72
CA PHE A 28 0.67 4.87 -8.36
C PHE A 28 -0.53 4.02 -7.90
N ARG A 29 -1.76 4.48 -8.15
CA ARG A 29 -2.95 3.69 -7.88
C ARG A 29 -2.93 2.36 -8.63
N LYS A 30 -2.50 2.37 -9.90
CA LYS A 30 -2.40 1.15 -10.72
C LYS A 30 -1.35 0.18 -10.16
N SER A 31 -0.21 0.66 -9.69
CA SER A 31 0.81 -0.21 -9.09
C SER A 31 0.30 -0.84 -7.78
N LEU A 32 -0.43 -0.11 -6.94
CA LEU A 32 -1.06 -0.67 -5.74
C LEU A 32 -2.06 -1.79 -6.07
N ILE A 33 -2.95 -1.56 -7.03
CA ILE A 33 -3.95 -2.56 -7.45
C ILE A 33 -3.26 -3.81 -8.02
N ASN A 34 -2.22 -3.63 -8.84
CA ASN A 34 -1.44 -4.75 -9.38
C ASN A 34 -0.73 -5.56 -8.29
N GLU A 35 -0.32 -4.91 -7.20
CA GLU A 35 0.21 -5.54 -5.99
C GLU A 35 -0.91 -6.05 -5.07
N GLY A 36 -2.16 -6.12 -5.51
CA GLY A 36 -3.27 -6.72 -4.75
C GLY A 36 -3.74 -5.89 -3.55
N PHE A 37 -3.49 -4.59 -3.55
CA PHE A 37 -4.08 -3.69 -2.56
C PHE A 37 -5.51 -3.32 -2.92
N LEU A 38 -6.37 -3.26 -1.91
CA LEU A 38 -7.74 -2.80 -2.00
C LEU A 38 -7.85 -1.40 -1.43
N MET A 39 -8.54 -0.52 -2.16
CA MET A 39 -8.85 0.83 -1.69
C MET A 39 -9.99 0.75 -0.66
N ILE A 40 -9.74 1.23 0.55
CA ILE A 40 -10.78 1.28 1.60
C ILE A 40 -11.31 2.69 1.83
N GLN A 41 -10.49 3.71 1.59
CA GLN A 41 -10.85 5.13 1.62
C GLN A 41 -9.96 5.86 0.61
N TYR A 42 -10.32 7.09 0.26
CA TYR A 42 -9.40 7.98 -0.45
C TYR A 42 -8.04 8.02 0.24
N SER A 43 -6.97 7.86 -0.53
CA SER A 43 -5.58 7.79 -0.04
C SER A 43 -5.25 6.65 0.93
N VAL A 44 -6.14 5.67 1.12
CA VAL A 44 -5.93 4.55 2.06
C VAL A 44 -6.18 3.20 1.39
N TYR A 45 -5.15 2.36 1.42
CA TYR A 45 -5.15 1.05 0.76
C TYR A 45 -4.72 -0.04 1.74
N VAL A 46 -5.32 -1.22 1.63
CA VAL A 46 -5.05 -2.37 2.49
C VAL A 46 -4.82 -3.63 1.66
N ARG A 47 -3.82 -4.42 2.06
CA ARG A 47 -3.61 -5.78 1.57
C ARG A 47 -3.67 -6.77 2.72
N VAL A 48 -4.40 -7.86 2.52
CA VAL A 48 -4.48 -8.97 3.47
C VAL A 48 -3.32 -9.94 3.23
N CYS A 49 -2.57 -10.23 4.29
CA CYS A 49 -1.46 -11.17 4.31
C CYS A 49 -1.79 -12.33 5.25
N VAL A 50 -1.86 -13.53 4.70
CA VAL A 50 -2.20 -14.75 5.46
C VAL A 50 -1.09 -15.25 6.38
N THR A 51 0.13 -14.73 6.23
CA THR A 51 1.28 -15.07 7.09
C THR A 51 2.12 -13.85 7.41
N LYS A 52 2.78 -13.87 8.57
CA LYS A 52 3.75 -12.84 8.98
C LYS A 52 4.91 -12.70 7.99
N LYS A 53 5.42 -13.82 7.48
CA LYS A 53 6.48 -13.83 6.45
C LYS A 53 6.05 -13.09 5.17
N SER A 54 4.83 -13.34 4.70
CA SER A 54 4.27 -12.63 3.53
C SER A 54 4.13 -11.14 3.80
N ALA A 55 3.65 -10.76 5.00
CA ALA A 55 3.53 -9.37 5.40
C ALA A 55 4.89 -8.65 5.40
N THR A 56 5.93 -9.25 5.98
CA THR A 56 7.29 -8.66 6.03
C THR A 56 7.93 -8.56 4.65
N LEU A 57 7.79 -9.58 3.80
CA LEU A 57 8.29 -9.52 2.42
C LEU A 57 7.62 -8.39 1.64
N MET A 58 6.31 -8.23 1.81
CA MET A 58 5.55 -7.18 1.16
C MET A 58 5.93 -5.80 1.68
N GLU A 59 6.08 -5.65 2.99
CA GLU A 59 6.56 -4.41 3.60
C GLU A 59 7.92 -3.99 3.01
N ASN A 60 8.88 -4.92 2.92
CA ASN A 60 10.20 -4.64 2.35
C ASN A 60 10.13 -4.26 0.86
N ARG A 61 9.34 -4.99 0.08
CA ARG A 61 9.12 -4.69 -1.34
C ARG A 61 8.58 -3.27 -1.52
N ILE A 62 7.61 -2.88 -0.70
CA ILE A 62 6.95 -1.58 -0.77
C ILE A 62 7.88 -0.46 -0.30
N LYS A 63 8.71 -0.67 0.73
CA LYS A 63 9.75 0.28 1.12
C LYS A 63 10.71 0.60 -0.03
N THR A 64 11.10 -0.41 -0.82
CA THR A 64 11.97 -0.21 -1.99
C THR A 64 11.29 0.56 -3.12
N PHE A 65 10.01 0.26 -3.41
CA PHE A 65 9.26 0.96 -4.45
C PHE A 65 8.90 2.40 -4.06
N TYR A 66 8.74 2.67 -2.76
CA TYR A 66 8.13 3.89 -2.25
C TYR A 66 8.97 4.54 -1.15
N GLN A 67 10.23 4.87 -1.47
CA GLN A 67 11.21 5.51 -0.58
C GLN A 67 10.74 6.83 0.09
N LYS A 68 9.65 7.44 -0.38
CA LYS A 68 9.12 8.72 0.11
C LYS A 68 7.79 8.62 0.88
N MET A 69 7.25 7.41 1.11
CA MET A 69 5.92 7.28 1.73
C MET A 69 5.96 7.21 3.25
N GLU A 70 5.20 8.11 3.87
CA GLU A 70 5.37 8.54 5.26
C GLU A 70 4.75 7.64 6.32
N ARG A 71 3.92 6.63 6.00
CA ARG A 71 3.45 5.68 7.03
C ARG A 71 2.98 4.34 6.48
N PHE A 72 3.71 3.29 6.85
CA PHE A 72 3.28 1.89 6.75
C PHE A 72 2.84 1.43 8.13
N LYS A 73 1.62 0.87 8.24
CA LYS A 73 1.17 0.25 9.48
C LYS A 73 0.78 -1.19 9.22
N LEU A 74 1.48 -2.10 9.89
CA LEU A 74 1.05 -3.49 10.03
C LEU A 74 -0.03 -3.53 11.11
N LEU A 75 -1.19 -4.06 10.76
CA LEU A 75 -2.30 -4.27 11.68
C LEU A 75 -2.47 -5.78 11.90
N PRO A 76 -2.65 -6.24 13.15
CA PRO A 76 -2.99 -7.62 13.46
C PRO A 76 -4.44 -7.96 13.07
#